data_AF-A0A2X3K3C6-F1
#
_entry.id   AF-A0A2X3K3C6-F1
#
_cell.length_a   1.000
_cell.length_b   1.000
_cell.length_c   1.000
_cell.angle_alpha   90.00
_cell.angle_beta   90.00
_cell.angle_gamma   90.00
#
_symmetry.space_group_name_H-M   'P 1'
#
loop_
_entity.id
_entity.type
_entity.pdbx_description
1 polymer ?
#
loop_
_entity_poly.entity_id
_entity_poly.type
_entity_poly.pdbx_seq_one_letter_code
_entity_poly.pdbx_strand_id
1 'polypeptide(L)' 'MMANFFSSGQVCTNGTRVFVPAKCKAAFEQKILARVERIRAGDVFDPQTNFGPLVSFPASR' A
#
# COMPACT_ATOMS: atom_id res chain seq x y z
N MET A 1 -4.37 -5.79 0.65
CA MET A 1 -3.07 -5.24 0.21
C MET A 1 -3.03 -4.98 -1.28
N MET A 2 -3.50 -5.93 -2.12
CA MET A 2 -3.39 -5.85 -3.58
C MET A 2 -3.98 -4.58 -4.21
N ALA A 3 -5.13 -4.09 -3.74
CA ALA A 3 -5.78 -2.94 -4.38
C ALA A 3 -4.99 -1.63 -4.28
N ASN A 4 -4.26 -1.39 -3.18
CA ASN A 4 -3.68 -0.06 -2.87
C ASN A 4 -2.14 -0.01 -2.86
N PHE A 5 -1.51 -1.13 -2.51
CA PHE A 5 -0.07 -1.17 -2.20
C PHE A 5 0.72 -2.08 -3.13
N PHE A 6 0.04 -2.75 -4.09
CA PHE A 6 0.71 -3.56 -5.09
C PHE A 6 1.58 -2.69 -6.01
N SER A 7 2.78 -3.17 -6.34
CA SER A 7 3.75 -2.42 -7.16
C SER A 7 4.03 -1.01 -6.61
N SER A 8 4.01 -0.86 -5.29
CA SER A 8 4.13 0.43 -4.60
C SER A 8 3.08 1.46 -5.03
N GLY A 9 1.89 0.99 -5.43
CA GLY A 9 0.79 1.81 -5.95
C GLY A 9 0.96 2.26 -7.41
N GLN A 10 2.05 1.84 -8.08
CA GLN A 10 2.39 2.21 -9.45
C GLN A 10 1.78 1.23 -10.45
N VAL A 11 0.45 1.12 -10.41
CA VAL A 11 -0.35 0.28 -11.32
C VAL A 11 -1.62 1.02 -11.71
N CYS A 12 -2.02 0.97 -12.99
CA CYS A 12 -3.17 1.74 -13.48
C CYS A 12 -4.49 1.35 -12.80
N THR A 13 -4.59 0.13 -12.27
CA THR A 13 -5.76 -0.40 -11.56
C THR A 13 -5.72 -0.12 -10.06
N ASN A 14 -4.83 0.77 -9.59
CA ASN A 14 -4.70 1.11 -8.18
C ASN A 14 -6.01 1.70 -7.61
N GLY A 15 -6.51 1.11 -6.54
CA GLY A 15 -7.74 1.49 -5.84
C GLY A 15 -7.55 2.73 -4.98
N THR A 16 -7.34 3.90 -5.60
CA THR A 16 -7.00 5.17 -4.92
C THR A 16 -8.07 5.68 -3.95
N ARG A 17 -9.30 5.15 -4.00
CA ARG A 17 -10.40 5.51 -3.09
C ARG A 17 -11.14 4.27 -2.62
N VAL A 18 -11.45 4.23 -1.32
CA VAL A 18 -12.26 3.19 -0.69
C VAL A 18 -13.41 3.85 0.05
N PHE A 19 -14.64 3.45 -0.28
CA PHE A 19 -15.85 3.91 0.40
C PHE A 19 -16.33 2.84 1.38
N VAL A 20 -16.59 3.24 2.62
CA VAL A 20 -17.10 2.34 3.67
C VAL A 20 -18.27 2.99 4.41
N PRO A 21 -19.26 2.21 4.89
CA PRO A 21 -20.29 2.74 5.77
C PRO A 21 -19.67 3.38 7.02
N ALA A 22 -20.22 4.50 7.47
CA ALA A 22 -19.68 5.27 8.61
C ALA A 22 -19.49 4.40 9.87
N LYS A 23 -20.47 3.52 10.16
CA LYS A 23 -20.41 2.56 11.28
C LYS A 23 -19.25 1.57 11.22
N CYS A 24 -18.67 1.36 10.04
CA CYS A 24 -17.57 0.42 9.81
C CYS A 24 -16.19 1.10 9.75
N LYS A 25 -16.12 2.44 9.74
CA LYS A 25 -14.88 3.19 9.48
C LYS A 25 -13.74 2.76 10.42
N ALA A 26 -13.97 2.83 11.72
CA ALA A 26 -12.92 2.51 12.71
C ALA A 26 -12.42 1.06 12.58
N ALA A 27 -13.34 0.09 12.46
CA ALA A 27 -12.98 -1.31 12.31
C ALA A 27 -12.24 -1.59 10.99
N PHE A 28 -12.60 -0.88 9.91
CA PHE A 28 -11.91 -0.97 8.64
C PHE A 28 -10.49 -0.40 8.73
N GLU A 29 -10.32 0.78 9.32
CA GLU A 29 -9.00 1.41 9.52
C GLU A 29 -8.06 0.53 10.32
N GLN A 30 -8.54 -0.10 11.40
CA GLN A 30 -7.73 -1.05 12.18
C GLN A 30 -7.24 -2.25 11.36
N LYS A 31 -8.10 -2.78 10.47
CA LYS A 31 -7.69 -3.86 9.56
C LYS A 31 -6.64 -3.40 8.54
N ILE A 32 -6.72 -2.15 8.07
CA ILE A 32 -5.72 -1.57 7.17
C ILE A 32 -4.40 -1.40 7.90
N LEU A 33 -4.39 -0.80 9.10
CA LEU A 33 -3.19 -0.61 9.93
C LEU A 33 -2.44 -1.92 10.15
N ALA A 34 -3.13 -2.97 10.60
CA ALA A 34 -2.53 -4.29 10.82
C ALA A 34 -1.93 -4.93 9.56
N ARG A 35 -2.31 -4.48 8.35
CA ARG A 35 -1.70 -4.91 7.09
C ARG A 35 -0.56 -4.01 6.64
N VAL A 36 -0.67 -2.70 6.88
CA VAL A 36 0.39 -1.72 6.64
C VAL A 36 1.62 -2.02 7.51
N GLU A 37 1.43 -2.45 8.76
CA GLU A 37 2.52 -2.88 9.67
C GLU A 37 3.39 -4.02 9.10
N ARG A 38 2.88 -4.78 8.12
CA ARG A 38 3.60 -5.89 7.49
C ARG A 38 4.36 -5.46 6.24
N ILE A 39 4.29 -4.19 5.87
CA ILE A 39 5.07 -3.62 4.77
C ILE A 39 6.55 -3.63 5.17
N ARG A 40 7.38 -4.17 4.27
CA ARG A 40 8.84 -4.12 4.35
C ARG A 40 9.32 -3.43 3.09
N ALA A 41 9.53 -2.13 3.22
CA ALA A 41 10.05 -1.30 2.13
C ALA A 41 11.58 -1.37 2.11
N GLY A 42 12.17 -1.53 0.94
CA GLY A 42 13.61 -1.75 0.85
C GLY A 42 14.12 -2.06 -0.54
N ASP A 43 15.32 -2.65 -0.57
CA ASP A 43 15.98 -3.10 -1.79
C ASP A 43 15.15 -4.18 -2.49
N VAL A 44 14.98 -4.05 -3.81
CA VAL A 44 14.25 -5.02 -4.64
C VAL A 44 14.95 -6.37 -4.75
N PHE A 45 16.25 -6.45 -4.43
CA PHE A 45 17.00 -7.70 -4.38
C PHE A 45 16.93 -8.39 -3.01
N ASP A 46 16.45 -7.71 -1.96
CA ASP A 46 16.18 -8.37 -0.68
C ASP A 46 14.88 -9.19 -0.78
N PRO A 47 14.92 -10.53 -0.61
CA PRO A 47 13.74 -11.37 -0.69
C PRO A 47 12.71 -11.08 0.41
N GLN A 48 13.07 -10.34 1.46
CA GLN A 48 12.13 -9.88 2.48
C GLN A 48 11.35 -8.64 2.04
N THR A 49 11.85 -7.83 1.10
CA THR A 49 11.14 -6.64 0.62
C THR A 49 9.82 -7.02 -0.03
N ASN A 50 8.74 -6.35 0.35
CA ASN A 50 7.42 -6.50 -0.27
C ASN A 50 6.81 -5.17 -0.76
N PHE A 51 7.60 -4.10 -0.70
CA PHE A 51 7.24 -2.77 -1.17
C PHE A 51 8.48 -2.07 -1.73
N GLY A 52 8.60 -2.00 -3.04
CA GLY A 52 9.77 -1.44 -3.71
C GLY A 52 9.79 0.09 -3.72
N PRO A 53 10.88 0.69 -4.23
CA PRO A 53 10.95 2.13 -4.46
C PRO A 53 9.98 2.56 -5.56
N LEU A 54 9.80 3.88 -5.68
CA LEU A 54 9.10 4.46 -6.81
C LEU A 54 10.01 4.50 -8.04
N VAL A 55 9.41 4.39 -9.23
CA VAL A 55 10.13 4.22 -10.51
C VAL A 55 10.86 5.48 -10.95
N SER A 56 10.48 6.65 -10.43
CA SER A 56 11.07 7.93 -10.79
C SER A 56 11.13 8.90 -9.61
N PHE A 57 12.14 9.76 -9.60
CA PHE A 57 12.35 10.77 -8.56
C PHE A 57 11.20 11.78 -8.39
N PRO A 58 10.51 12.23 -9.45
CA PRO A 58 9.32 13.07 -9.28
C PRO A 58 8.20 12.39 -8.49
N ALA A 59 8.08 11.07 -8.59
CA ALA A 59 7.06 10.32 -7.85
C ALA A 59 7.40 10.17 -6.36
N SER A 60 8.68 10.33 -5.97
CA SER A 60 9.17 10.19 -4.58
C SER A 60 9.28 11.51 -3.82
N ARG A 61 8.76 12.62 -4.36
CA ARG A 61 8.66 13.89 -3.64
C ARG A 61 7.39 14.00 -2.81
#